data_AF-A0A6S7GQI4-F1
#
_entry.id   AF-A0A6S7GQI4-F1
#
_cell.length_a   1.000
_cell.length_b   1.000
_cell.length_c   1.000
_cell.angle_alpha   90.00
_cell.angle_beta   90.00
_cell.angle_gamma   90.00
#
_symmetry.space_group_name_H-M   'P 1'
#
loop_
_entity.id
_entity.type
_entity.pdbx_description
1 polymer ?
#
loop_
_entity_poly.entity_id
_entity_poly.type
_entity_poly.pdbx_seq_one_letter_code
_entity_poly.pdbx_strand_id
1 'polypeptide(L)'
;MSSISGQHNTKLTTEKEALKDISEPKVPRKRKAPARYEVGREPWYTETSEDLYRKIYYEALDLIVSAINERFDQPSFKAYAKLEALLLKSLKSEDISYEMACVKEVYHQDIKVEFLIPQLEIFKVLMKERKLEYFAEVLDAVKNLDYNTQQMISEVITICKLLLVNPATSATGER
;
A
#
# COMPACT_ATOMS: atom_id res chain seq x y z
N MET A 1 9.12 -54.03 2.68
CA MET A 1 8.07 -53.04 2.36
C MET A 1 7.24 -52.78 3.63
N SER A 2 7.42 -51.64 4.29
CA SER A 2 6.42 -51.00 5.17
C SER A 2 6.92 -49.58 5.47
N SER A 3 6.53 -48.60 4.66
CA SER A 3 5.39 -47.69 4.88
C SER A 3 5.63 -46.71 6.03
N ILE A 4 6.14 -45.55 5.63
CA ILE A 4 6.24 -44.31 6.42
C ILE A 4 4.87 -43.61 6.30
N SER A 5 4.06 -43.59 7.35
CA SER A 5 2.93 -42.67 7.48
C SER A 5 2.43 -42.62 8.94
N GLY A 6 2.80 -41.59 9.70
CA GLY A 6 2.34 -41.52 11.09
C GLY A 6 2.47 -40.19 11.82
N GLN A 7 2.93 -39.10 11.19
CA GLN A 7 3.18 -37.83 11.91
C GLN A 7 2.19 -36.71 11.62
N HIS A 8 1.16 -36.92 10.80
CA HIS A 8 0.19 -35.86 10.47
C HIS A 8 -1.06 -35.77 11.37
N ASN A 9 -1.31 -36.73 12.27
CA ASN A 9 -2.59 -36.81 13.02
C ASN A 9 -2.58 -36.26 14.46
N THR A 10 -1.43 -35.96 15.06
CA THR A 10 -1.37 -35.61 16.49
C THR A 10 -1.63 -34.14 16.81
N LYS A 11 -1.48 -33.20 15.85
CA LYS A 11 -1.78 -31.77 16.07
C LYS A 11 -3.28 -31.44 16.03
N LEU A 12 -4.10 -32.26 15.35
CA LEU A 12 -5.54 -32.04 15.20
C LEU A 12 -6.35 -32.40 16.45
N THR A 13 -5.80 -33.23 17.34
CA THR A 13 -6.48 -33.70 18.56
C THR A 13 -6.42 -32.69 19.70
N THR A 14 -5.33 -31.94 19.84
CA THR A 14 -5.14 -30.97 20.93
C THR A 14 -5.99 -29.70 20.77
N GLU A 15 -6.24 -29.23 19.54
CA GLU A 15 -7.13 -28.08 19.31
C GLU A 15 -8.60 -28.42 19.59
N LYS A 16 -9.03 -29.66 19.31
CA LYS A 16 -10.41 -30.12 19.54
C LYS A 16 -10.78 -30.27 21.01
N GLU A 17 -9.80 -30.50 21.89
CA GLU A 17 -10.04 -30.58 23.33
C GLU A 17 -10.24 -29.21 23.98
N ALA A 18 -9.55 -28.17 23.49
CA ALA A 18 -9.72 -26.79 23.95
C ALA A 18 -11.10 -26.18 23.59
N LEU A 19 -11.80 -26.74 22.60
CA LEU A 19 -13.14 -26.31 22.19
C LEU A 19 -14.27 -26.82 23.10
N LYS A 20 -14.01 -27.77 23.99
CA LYS A 20 -15.05 -28.38 24.85
C LYS A 20 -15.58 -27.44 25.94
N ASP A 21 -14.80 -26.43 26.35
CA ASP A 21 -15.18 -25.47 27.39
C ASP A 21 -15.78 -24.17 26.83
N ILE A 22 -15.98 -24.08 25.52
CA ILE A 22 -16.51 -22.87 24.87
C ILE A 22 -18.03 -23.04 24.69
N SER A 23 -18.80 -22.23 25.42
CA SER A 23 -20.26 -22.21 25.28
C SER A 23 -20.68 -21.78 23.88
N GLU A 24 -21.78 -22.33 23.36
CA GLU A 24 -22.30 -21.95 22.04
C GLU A 24 -22.49 -20.43 21.91
N PRO A 25 -22.05 -19.86 20.78
CA PRO A 25 -22.21 -18.43 20.55
C PRO A 25 -23.69 -18.03 20.56
N LYS A 26 -24.04 -16.97 21.28
CA LYS A 26 -25.41 -16.47 21.42
C LYS A 26 -25.63 -15.22 20.58
N VAL A 27 -26.75 -15.16 19.87
CA VAL A 27 -27.14 -13.99 19.08
C VAL A 27 -27.48 -12.82 20.03
N PRO A 28 -27.10 -11.56 19.69
CA PRO A 28 -27.48 -10.37 20.44
C PRO A 28 -28.99 -10.28 20.67
N ARG A 29 -29.38 -9.79 21.85
CA ARG A 29 -30.79 -9.58 22.20
C ARG A 29 -31.43 -8.56 21.26
N LYS A 30 -32.52 -8.94 20.59
CA LYS A 30 -33.34 -8.03 19.77
C LYS A 30 -33.84 -6.86 20.65
N ARG A 31 -33.52 -5.63 20.26
CA ARG A 31 -33.99 -4.42 20.95
C ARG A 31 -35.25 -3.90 20.25
N LYS A 32 -36.31 -3.63 21.01
CA LYS A 32 -37.52 -3.00 20.48
C LYS A 32 -37.21 -1.55 20.12
N ALA A 33 -37.70 -1.08 18.97
CA ALA A 33 -37.58 0.32 18.58
C ALA A 33 -38.28 1.23 19.63
N PRO A 34 -37.73 2.42 19.94
CA PRO A 34 -38.36 3.37 20.84
C PRO A 34 -39.74 3.79 20.32
N ALA A 35 -40.75 3.85 21.21
CA ALA A 35 -42.16 4.07 20.87
C ALA A 35 -42.46 5.40 20.13
N ARG A 36 -41.51 6.33 20.06
CA ARG A 36 -41.67 7.60 19.33
C ARG A 36 -41.48 7.45 17.82
N TYR A 37 -40.91 6.34 17.35
CA TYR A 37 -40.70 6.05 15.94
C TYR A 37 -41.55 4.85 15.52
N GLU A 38 -42.82 5.08 15.18
CA GLU A 38 -43.58 4.11 14.41
C GLU A 38 -43.81 4.67 13.01
N VAL A 39 -43.12 4.08 12.04
CA VAL A 39 -43.55 3.77 10.66
C VAL A 39 -42.27 3.46 9.85
N GLY A 40 -42.12 2.19 9.45
CA GLY A 40 -41.14 1.76 8.45
C GLY A 40 -40.24 0.60 8.90
N ARG A 41 -40.59 -0.61 8.45
CA ARG A 41 -39.84 -1.89 8.41
C ARG A 41 -39.17 -2.35 9.73
N GLU A 42 -39.46 -3.60 10.14
CA GLU A 42 -38.73 -4.23 11.24
C GLU A 42 -37.22 -4.26 10.95
N PRO A 43 -36.34 -3.97 11.95
CA PRO A 43 -34.91 -4.11 11.78
C PRO A 43 -34.55 -5.56 11.41
N TRP A 44 -33.61 -5.72 10.47
CA TRP A 44 -33.10 -7.05 10.13
C TRP A 44 -32.19 -7.58 11.25
N TYR A 45 -32.39 -8.84 11.63
CA TYR A 45 -31.61 -9.54 12.66
C TYR A 45 -31.08 -10.85 12.09
N THR A 46 -29.88 -11.26 12.50
CA THR A 46 -29.34 -12.59 12.20
C THR A 46 -30.10 -13.65 12.98
N GLU A 47 -30.55 -14.71 12.31
CA GLU A 47 -31.33 -15.78 12.93
C GLU A 47 -30.43 -16.76 13.71
N THR A 48 -29.23 -17.02 13.19
CA THR A 48 -28.28 -17.97 13.76
C THR A 48 -27.03 -17.24 14.27
N SER A 49 -26.39 -17.81 15.30
CA SER A 49 -25.07 -17.37 15.73
C SER A 49 -24.02 -17.51 14.63
N GLU A 50 -24.07 -18.57 13.83
CA GLU A 50 -23.21 -18.73 12.66
C GLU A 50 -23.30 -17.55 11.68
N ASP A 51 -24.51 -17.09 11.37
CA ASP A 51 -24.73 -15.96 10.47
C ASP A 51 -24.21 -14.64 11.04
N LEU A 52 -24.27 -14.48 12.37
CA LEU A 52 -23.68 -13.34 13.05
C LEU A 52 -22.15 -13.31 12.90
N TYR A 53 -21.47 -14.42 13.19
CA TYR A 53 -20.01 -14.49 13.05
C TYR A 53 -19.58 -14.40 11.59
N ARG A 54 -20.36 -14.98 10.67
CA ARG A 54 -20.15 -14.82 9.23
C ARG A 54 -20.25 -13.35 8.83
N LYS A 55 -21.24 -12.61 9.33
CA LYS A 55 -21.35 -11.16 9.10
C LYS A 55 -20.14 -10.41 9.65
N ILE A 56 -19.76 -10.63 10.90
CA ILE A 56 -18.60 -9.96 11.54
C ILE A 56 -17.31 -10.25 10.77
N TYR A 57 -17.13 -11.49 10.32
CA TYR A 57 -15.97 -11.90 9.53
C TYR A 57 -15.88 -11.13 8.21
N TYR A 58 -16.98 -11.07 7.44
CA TYR A 58 -16.98 -10.31 6.19
C TYR A 58 -16.88 -8.80 6.42
N GLU A 59 -17.52 -8.26 7.46
CA GLU A 59 -17.39 -6.86 7.83
C GLU A 59 -15.94 -6.50 8.18
N ALA A 60 -15.23 -7.37 8.91
CA ALA A 60 -13.81 -7.18 9.18
C ALA A 60 -12.96 -7.26 7.90
N LEU A 61 -13.24 -8.18 6.99
CA LEU A 61 -12.56 -8.26 5.70
C LEU A 61 -12.80 -7.01 4.86
N ASP A 62 -14.04 -6.54 4.78
CA ASP A 62 -14.42 -5.34 4.04
C ASP A 62 -13.72 -4.10 4.62
N LEU A 63 -13.66 -3.97 5.95
CA LEU A 63 -12.92 -2.91 6.62
C LEU A 63 -11.42 -2.98 6.32
N ILE A 64 -10.81 -4.16 6.39
CA ILE A 64 -9.39 -4.33 6.07
C ILE A 64 -9.12 -3.95 4.61
N VAL A 65 -9.95 -4.41 3.68
CA VAL A 65 -9.82 -4.09 2.26
C VAL A 65 -10.02 -2.59 2.01
N SER A 66 -11.03 -1.97 2.63
CA SER A 66 -11.27 -0.52 2.51
C SER A 66 -10.09 0.28 3.06
N ALA A 67 -9.60 -0.06 4.25
CA ALA A 67 -8.47 0.62 4.87
C ALA A 67 -7.19 0.49 4.03
N ILE A 68 -6.94 -0.68 3.42
CA ILE A 68 -5.84 -0.88 2.49
C ILE A 68 -6.00 0.03 1.27
N ASN A 69 -7.19 0.03 0.65
CA ASN A 69 -7.47 0.85 -0.53
C ASN A 69 -7.33 2.35 -0.23
N GLU A 70 -7.94 2.83 0.85
CA GLU A 70 -7.85 4.23 1.29
C GLU A 70 -6.41 4.66 1.56
N ARG A 71 -5.60 3.77 2.15
CA ARG A 71 -4.19 4.04 2.41
C ARG A 71 -3.38 4.22 1.13
N PHE A 72 -3.63 3.41 0.10
CA PHE A 72 -2.95 3.55 -1.19
C PHE A 72 -3.54 4.66 -2.06
N ASP A 73 -4.80 5.06 -1.82
CA ASP A 73 -5.47 6.14 -2.56
C ASP A 73 -5.15 7.55 -2.04
N GLN A 74 -4.20 7.69 -1.11
CA GLN A 74 -3.78 8.97 -0.57
C GLN A 74 -3.09 9.86 -1.63
N PRO A 75 -3.33 11.18 -1.63
CA PRO A 75 -2.72 12.10 -2.60
C PRO A 75 -1.19 12.15 -2.47
N SER A 76 -0.66 11.98 -1.27
CA SER A 76 0.78 11.88 -1.00
C SER A 76 1.39 10.65 -1.68
N PHE A 77 0.76 9.49 -1.54
CA PHE A 77 1.21 8.25 -2.20
C PHE A 77 1.20 8.40 -3.73
N LYS A 78 0.13 8.98 -4.28
CA LYS A 78 0.04 9.29 -5.72
C LYS A 78 1.14 10.25 -6.17
N ALA A 79 1.56 11.21 -5.34
CA ALA A 79 2.67 12.11 -5.67
C ALA A 79 4.01 11.34 -5.78
N TYR A 80 4.28 10.39 -4.88
CA TYR A 80 5.46 9.51 -4.98
C TYR A 80 5.41 8.63 -6.23
N ALA A 81 4.26 8.04 -6.54
CA ALA A 81 4.10 7.25 -7.77
C ALA A 81 4.39 8.08 -9.03
N LYS A 82 4.02 9.38 -9.03
CA LYS A 82 4.36 10.31 -10.12
C LYS A 82 5.86 10.64 -10.18
N LEU A 83 6.54 10.76 -9.04
CA LEU A 83 8.00 10.95 -8.99
C LEU A 83 8.74 9.72 -9.54
N GLU A 84 8.32 8.52 -9.17
CA GLU A 84 8.87 7.28 -9.72
C GLU A 84 8.61 7.18 -11.23
N ALA A 85 7.37 7.45 -11.66
CA ALA A 85 7.01 7.47 -13.07
C ALA A 85 7.84 8.48 -13.86
N LEU A 86 8.15 9.65 -13.30
CA LEU A 86 9.00 10.65 -13.94
C LEU A 86 10.38 10.08 -14.31
N LEU A 87 11.02 9.38 -13.37
CA LEU A 87 12.33 8.78 -13.60
C LEU A 87 12.25 7.70 -14.69
N LEU A 88 11.29 6.78 -14.59
CA LEU A 88 11.16 5.67 -15.54
C LEU A 88 10.75 6.15 -16.95
N LYS A 89 9.85 7.12 -17.05
CA LYS A 89 9.42 7.70 -18.33
C LYS A 89 10.54 8.49 -19.01
N SER A 90 11.36 9.20 -18.24
CA SER A 90 12.51 9.93 -18.78
C SER A 90 13.51 8.99 -19.49
N LEU A 91 13.72 7.80 -18.93
CA LEU A 91 14.58 6.77 -19.54
C LEU A 91 13.98 6.21 -20.83
N LYS A 92 12.66 6.03 -20.86
CA LYS A 92 11.93 5.53 -22.03
C LYS A 92 11.69 6.57 -23.12
N SER A 93 12.04 7.84 -22.88
CA SER A 93 11.71 8.97 -23.76
C SER A 93 10.21 9.19 -23.95
N GLU A 94 9.41 8.87 -22.94
CA GLU A 94 7.97 9.13 -22.95
C GLU A 94 7.66 10.58 -22.54
N ASP A 95 6.43 11.03 -22.78
CA ASP A 95 6.00 12.33 -22.30
C ASP A 95 5.95 12.37 -20.77
N ILE A 96 6.66 13.35 -20.20
CA ILE A 96 6.81 13.61 -18.77
C ILE A 96 6.08 14.89 -18.32
N SER A 97 5.34 15.55 -19.22
CA SER A 97 4.68 16.83 -18.97
C SER A 97 3.79 16.82 -17.73
N TYR A 98 3.01 15.76 -17.55
CA TYR A 98 2.08 15.58 -16.43
C TYR A 98 2.80 15.39 -15.09
N GLU A 99 3.82 14.54 -15.05
CA GLU A 99 4.63 14.30 -13.85
C GLU A 99 5.41 15.56 -13.46
N MET A 100 5.95 16.26 -14.46
CA MET A 100 6.68 17.51 -14.26
C MET A 100 5.80 18.62 -13.67
N ALA A 101 4.53 18.71 -14.08
CA ALA A 101 3.57 19.63 -13.47
C ALA A 101 3.36 19.31 -11.99
N CYS A 102 3.25 18.03 -11.63
CA CYS A 102 3.14 17.61 -10.24
C CYS A 102 4.38 18.00 -9.40
N VAL A 103 5.59 17.86 -9.95
CA VAL A 103 6.82 18.27 -9.26
C VAL A 103 6.83 19.78 -9.03
N LYS A 104 6.45 20.57 -10.03
CA LYS A 104 6.35 22.02 -9.93
C LYS A 104 5.33 22.49 -8.89
N GLU A 105 4.25 21.76 -8.70
CA GLU A 105 3.23 22.15 -7.72
C GLU A 105 3.64 21.69 -6.30
N VAL A 106 3.99 20.41 -6.14
CA VAL A 106 4.14 19.77 -4.82
C VAL A 106 5.54 19.91 -4.24
N TYR A 107 6.59 19.87 -5.07
CA TYR A 107 7.99 19.76 -4.63
C TYR A 107 8.86 20.95 -5.06
N HIS A 108 8.27 22.10 -5.37
CA HIS A 108 9.01 23.29 -5.82
C HIS A 108 10.06 23.81 -4.84
N GLN A 109 9.93 23.50 -3.55
CA GLN A 109 10.90 23.90 -2.52
C GLN A 109 12.08 22.94 -2.43
N ASP A 110 11.84 21.65 -2.69
CA ASP A 110 12.83 20.59 -2.56
C ASP A 110 13.60 20.33 -3.85
N ILE A 111 12.96 20.57 -5.00
CA ILE A 111 13.49 20.24 -6.33
C ILE A 111 13.52 21.49 -7.20
N LYS A 112 14.69 21.80 -7.73
CA LYS A 112 14.87 22.91 -8.66
C LYS A 112 14.57 22.48 -10.07
N VAL A 113 13.35 22.75 -10.52
CA VAL A 113 12.84 22.28 -11.82
C VAL A 113 13.66 22.79 -13.01
N GLU A 114 14.27 23.97 -12.89
CA GLU A 114 15.17 24.55 -13.91
C GLU A 114 16.39 23.66 -14.19
N PHE A 115 16.92 23.01 -13.16
CA PHE A 115 18.04 22.09 -13.28
C PHE A 115 17.58 20.65 -13.54
N LEU A 116 16.39 20.27 -13.12
CA LEU A 116 15.90 18.91 -13.29
C LEU A 116 15.79 18.50 -14.76
N ILE A 117 15.25 19.36 -15.63
CA ILE A 117 15.06 19.04 -17.06
C ILE A 117 16.38 18.65 -17.75
N PRO A 118 17.45 19.47 -17.74
CA PRO A 118 18.73 19.08 -18.34
C PRO A 118 19.37 17.88 -17.63
N GLN A 119 19.16 17.72 -16.32
CA GLN A 119 19.69 16.56 -15.59
C GLN A 119 19.00 15.25 -15.96
N LEU A 120 17.71 15.26 -16.30
CA LEU A 120 17.01 14.06 -16.80
C LEU A 120 17.56 13.59 -18.14
N GLU A 121 17.96 14.51 -19.02
CA GLU A 121 18.64 14.15 -20.28
C GLU A 121 20.03 13.55 -20.03
N ILE A 122 20.80 14.13 -19.12
CA ILE A 122 22.11 13.55 -18.71
C ILE A 122 21.89 12.16 -18.10
N PHE A 123 20.93 12.03 -17.19
CA PHE A 123 20.58 10.77 -16.55
C PHE A 123 20.22 9.68 -17.59
N LYS A 124 19.44 10.02 -18.61
CA LYS A 124 19.12 9.14 -19.71
C LYS A 124 20.36 8.68 -20.49
N VAL A 125 21.32 9.57 -20.76
CA VAL A 125 22.58 9.21 -21.42
C VAL A 125 23.41 8.27 -20.54
N LEU A 126 23.51 8.56 -19.23
CA LEU A 126 24.24 7.72 -18.28
C LEU A 126 23.66 6.31 -18.14
N MET A 127 22.35 6.18 -18.28
CA MET A 127 21.63 4.91 -18.10
C MET A 127 21.33 4.17 -19.40
N LYS A 128 21.80 4.67 -20.56
CA LYS A 128 21.46 4.15 -21.89
C LYS A 128 21.79 2.66 -22.09
N GLU A 129 22.82 2.15 -21.45
CA GLU A 129 23.26 0.74 -21.56
C GLU A 129 22.51 -0.19 -20.59
N ARG A 130 21.72 0.37 -19.66
CA ARG A 130 20.99 -0.38 -18.64
C ARG A 130 19.51 -0.41 -18.98
N LYS A 131 18.92 -1.59 -18.92
CA LYS A 131 17.46 -1.72 -18.93
C LYS A 131 16.98 -1.55 -17.50
N LEU A 132 16.34 -0.41 -17.20
CA LEU A 132 15.81 -0.09 -15.88
C LEU A 132 14.27 -0.07 -15.98
N GLU A 133 13.63 -1.06 -15.37
CA GLU A 133 12.17 -1.21 -15.35
C GLU A 133 11.57 -0.80 -14.00
N TYR A 134 12.34 -0.96 -12.92
CA TYR A 134 11.89 -0.72 -11.55
C TYR A 134 12.74 0.34 -10.84
N PHE A 135 12.15 1.06 -9.88
CA PHE A 135 12.88 2.04 -9.07
C PHE A 135 14.08 1.44 -8.34
N ALA A 136 14.01 0.19 -7.89
CA ALA A 136 15.11 -0.49 -7.21
C ALA A 136 16.37 -0.55 -8.10
N GLU A 137 16.20 -0.79 -9.40
CA GLU A 137 17.30 -0.85 -10.37
C GLU A 137 17.86 0.56 -10.64
N VAL A 138 16.98 1.56 -10.72
CA VAL A 138 17.38 2.97 -10.82
C VAL A 138 18.23 3.37 -9.62
N LEU A 139 17.79 3.02 -8.41
CA LEU A 139 18.49 3.33 -7.19
C LEU A 139 19.88 2.67 -7.13
N ASP A 140 19.97 1.40 -7.51
CA ASP A 140 21.24 0.69 -7.56
C ASP A 140 22.17 1.29 -8.63
N ALA A 141 21.65 1.63 -9.80
CA ALA A 141 22.43 2.27 -10.85
C ALA A 141 23.00 3.62 -10.38
N VAL A 142 22.20 4.46 -9.73
CA VAL A 142 22.62 5.76 -9.20
C VAL A 142 23.65 5.62 -8.08
N LYS A 143 23.48 4.63 -7.18
CA LYS A 143 24.44 4.35 -6.10
C LYS A 143 25.82 3.94 -6.61
N ASN A 144 25.87 3.25 -7.74
CA ASN A 144 27.10 2.76 -8.34
C ASN A 144 27.83 3.80 -9.20
N LEU A 145 27.28 5.01 -9.37
CA LEU A 145 27.97 6.12 -10.05
C LEU A 145 29.05 6.73 -9.14
N ASP A 146 30.10 7.29 -9.73
CA ASP A 146 31.09 8.07 -9.00
C ASP A 146 30.52 9.41 -8.51
N TYR A 147 31.21 10.03 -7.55
CA TYR A 147 30.75 11.26 -6.91
C TYR A 147 30.53 12.42 -7.91
N ASN A 148 31.40 12.58 -8.91
CA ASN A 148 31.27 13.70 -9.84
C ASN A 148 30.06 13.51 -10.75
N THR A 149 29.87 12.30 -11.26
CA THR A 149 28.68 11.95 -12.04
C THR A 149 27.40 12.11 -11.23
N GLN A 150 27.43 11.75 -9.94
CA GLN A 150 26.31 12.00 -9.03
C GLN A 150 25.98 13.49 -8.89
N GLN A 151 26.99 14.37 -8.78
CA GLN A 151 26.75 15.83 -8.71
C GLN A 151 26.09 16.37 -9.98
N MET A 152 26.39 15.80 -11.15
CA MET A 152 25.78 16.19 -12.42
C MET A 152 24.26 15.90 -12.47
N ILE A 153 23.77 14.97 -11.66
CA ILE A 153 22.34 14.59 -11.57
C ILE A 153 21.78 14.80 -10.16
N SER A 154 22.24 15.84 -9.48
CA SER A 154 21.92 16.13 -8.07
C SER A 154 20.41 16.19 -7.77
N GLU A 155 19.58 16.76 -8.64
CA GLU A 155 18.12 16.82 -8.48
C GLU A 155 17.48 15.43 -8.64
N VAL A 156 18.01 14.60 -9.56
CA VAL A 156 17.58 13.19 -9.71
C VAL A 156 17.90 12.40 -8.44
N ILE A 157 19.05 12.66 -7.82
CA ILE A 157 19.42 12.06 -6.52
C ILE A 157 18.49 12.54 -5.42
N THR A 158 18.12 13.81 -5.40
CA THR A 158 17.13 14.35 -4.45
C THR A 158 15.79 13.63 -4.61
N ILE A 159 15.32 13.38 -5.85
CA ILE A 159 14.11 12.58 -6.10
C ILE A 159 14.27 11.17 -5.55
N CYS A 160 15.40 10.50 -5.81
CA CYS A 160 15.65 9.15 -5.28
C CYS A 160 15.63 9.15 -3.74
N LYS A 161 16.20 10.17 -3.09
CA LYS A 161 16.15 10.33 -1.64
C LYS A 161 14.73 10.56 -1.16
N LEU A 162 13.95 11.44 -1.80
CA LEU A 162 12.55 11.69 -1.45
C LEU A 162 11.71 10.41 -1.53
N LEU A 163 11.91 9.60 -2.57
CA LEU A 163 11.26 8.30 -2.72
C LEU A 163 11.65 7.31 -1.60
N LEU A 164 12.89 7.37 -1.11
CA LEU A 164 13.35 6.54 0.01
C LEU A 164 12.89 7.02 1.39
N VAL A 165 12.65 8.33 1.54
CA VAL A 165 12.15 8.93 2.79
C VAL A 165 10.63 8.80 2.89
N ASN A 166 9.94 8.26 1.87
CA ASN A 166 8.51 7.95 1.97
C ASN A 166 8.27 7.18 3.28
N PRO A 167 7.60 7.80 4.26
CA PRO A 167 7.24 7.04 5.43
C PRO A 167 6.24 6.02 4.90
N ALA A 168 6.64 4.74 4.93
CA ALA A 168 5.69 3.63 4.84
C ALA A 168 4.55 3.78 5.89
N THR A 169 4.65 4.76 6.78
CA THR A 169 3.71 5.18 7.79
C THR A 169 3.46 6.69 7.72
N SER A 170 2.61 7.16 6.79
CA SER A 170 1.61 8.15 7.21
C SER A 170 0.70 7.45 8.23
N ALA A 171 1.25 7.18 9.42
CA ALA A 171 0.48 6.83 10.58
C ALA A 171 -0.32 8.09 10.88
N THR A 172 -1.47 8.23 10.23
CA THR A 172 -2.60 8.90 10.82
C THR A 172 -2.81 8.17 12.13
N GLY A 173 -2.20 8.68 13.21
CA GLY A 173 -2.63 8.32 14.55
C GLY A 173 -4.09 8.74 14.59
N GLU A 174 -4.97 7.75 14.56
CA GLU A 174 -6.40 7.95 14.74
C GLU A 174 -6.61 8.85 15.97
N ARG A 175 -7.36 9.93 15.79
CA ARG A 175 -7.90 10.76 16.87
C ARG A 175 -9.29 10.27 17.21
#